data_AF-A0A661U3Y2-F1
#
_entry.id   AF-A0A661U3Y2-F1
#
_cell.length_a   1.000
_cell.length_b   1.000
_cell.length_c   1.000
_cell.angle_alpha   90.00
_cell.angle_beta   90.00
_cell.angle_gamma   90.00
#
_symmetry.space_group_name_H-M   'P 1'
#
loop_
_entity.id
_entity.type
_entity.pdbx_description
1 polymer ?
#
loop_
_entity_poly.entity_id
_entity_poly.type
_entity_poly.pdbx_seq_one_letter_code
_entity_poly.pdbx_strand_id
1 'polypeptide(L)' 'GKMRMNYVKILPGDRVKVEMSPYDPTKGRITWRFK' A
#
# COMPACT_ATOMS: atom_id res chain seq x y z
N GLY A 1 -6.15 7.86 -0.62
CA GLY A 1 -6.39 9.02 -1.51
C GLY A 1 -5.58 8.91 -2.78
N LYS A 2 -4.27 9.22 -2.72
CA LYS A 2 -3.36 9.28 -3.88
C LYS A 2 -3.30 8.02 -4.76
N MET A 3 -3.24 6.82 -4.17
CA MET A 3 -3.10 5.58 -4.96
C MET A 3 -4.33 5.27 -5.85
N ARG A 4 -5.55 5.61 -5.37
CA ARG A 4 -6.79 5.51 -6.16
C ARG A 4 -6.87 6.62 -7.22
N MET A 5 -6.38 7.82 -6.94
CA MET A 5 -6.35 8.92 -7.92
C MET A 5 -5.34 8.67 -9.05
N ASN A 6 -4.23 8.00 -8.75
CA ASN A 6 -3.20 7.64 -9.73
C ASN A 6 -3.49 6.31 -10.46
N TYR A 7 -4.67 5.72 -10.27
CA TYR A 7 -5.08 4.46 -10.93
C TYR A 7 -4.07 3.30 -10.79
N VAL A 8 -3.33 3.26 -9.68
CA VAL A 8 -2.34 2.20 -9.46
C VAL A 8 -3.09 0.91 -9.12
N LYS A 9 -3.18 0.00 -10.10
CA LYS A 9 -3.71 -1.36 -9.91
C LYS A 9 -2.73 -2.18 -9.09
N ILE A 10 -3.23 -2.83 -8.03
CA ILE A 10 -2.46 -3.76 -7.21
C ILE A 10 -2.64 -5.15 -7.82
N LEU A 11 -1.56 -5.72 -8.35
CA LEU A 11 -1.52 -7.11 -8.80
C LEU A 11 -0.79 -7.95 -7.74
N PRO A 12 -1.20 -9.20 -7.50
CA PRO A 12 -0.47 -10.11 -6.63
C PRO A 12 0.94 -10.34 -7.22
N GLY A 13 1.98 -10.01 -6.44
CA GLY A 13 3.37 -10.06 -6.86
C GLY A 13 4.10 -8.70 -6.85
N ASP A 14 3.37 -7.60 -6.72
CA ASP A 14 3.98 -6.27 -6.64
C ASP A 14 4.58 -5.95 -5.26
N ARG A 15 5.80 -5.38 -5.27
CA ARG A 15 6.45 -4.87 -4.05
C ARG A 15 5.84 -3.52 -3.67
N VAL A 16 5.11 -3.52 -2.56
CA VAL A 16 4.46 -2.32 -2.01
C VAL A 16 5.05 -1.93 -0.66
N LYS A 17 5.17 -0.62 -0.42
CA LYS A 17 5.47 -0.06 0.90
C LYS A 17 4.17 0.04 1.68
N VAL A 18 4.17 -0.59 2.85
CA VAL A 18 3.05 -0.59 3.79
C VAL A 18 3.48 0.19 5.02
N GLU A 19 2.71 1.18 5.43
CA GLU A 19 2.79 1.76 6.77
C GLU A 19 1.84 0.99 7.69
N MET A 20 2.40 0.35 8.71
CA MET A 20 1.62 -0.32 9.75
C MET A 20 1.21 0.70 10.82
N SER A 21 -0.02 0.55 11.33
CA SER A 21 -0.41 1.31 12.52
C SER A 21 0.23 0.70 13.76
N PRO A 22 0.77 1.52 14.69
CA PRO A 22 1.48 1.02 15.87
C PRO A 22 0.57 0.25 16.85
N TYR A 23 -0.75 0.36 16.69
CA TYR A 23 -1.74 -0.29 17.55
C TYR A 23 -2.22 -1.65 17.02
N ASP A 24 -2.12 -1.89 15.70
CA ASP A 24 -2.62 -3.10 15.06
C ASP A 24 -1.71 -3.50 13.88
N PRO A 25 -0.81 -4.49 14.04
CA PRO A 25 0.07 -4.95 12.97
C PRO A 25 -0.67 -5.71 11.85
N THR A 26 -1.94 -6.08 12.07
CA THR A 26 -2.77 -6.80 11.10
C THR A 26 -3.38 -5.88 10.04
N LYS A 27 -3.42 -4.56 10.27
CA LYS A 27 -3.97 -3.57 9.33
C LYS A 27 -2.88 -2.58 8.93
N GLY A 28 -2.44 -2.69 7.68
CA GLY A 28 -1.47 -1.77 7.09
C GLY A 28 -2.09 -0.92 5.99
N ARG A 29 -1.64 0.34 5.88
CA ARG A 29 -1.97 1.21 4.75
C ARG A 29 -0.87 1.15 3.71
N ILE A 30 -1.23 0.78 2.49
CA ILE A 30 -0.31 0.79 1.35
C ILE A 30 -0.14 2.23 0.87
N THR A 31 1.08 2.77 0.95
CA THR A 31 1.39 4.15 0.58
C THR A 31 2.16 4.28 -0.74
N TRP A 32 3.00 3.30 -1.08
CA TRP A 32 3.86 3.38 -2.28
C TRP A 32 4.04 2.02 -2.96
N ARG A 33 4.31 2.02 -4.27
CA ARG A 33 4.74 0.84 -5.03
C ARG A 33 6.16 1.10 -5.52
N PHE A 34 7.07 0.17 -5.23
CA PHE A 34 8.40 0.21 -5.81
C PHE A 34 8.30 -0.33 -7.23
N LYS A 35 8.82 0.43 -8.20
CA LYS A 35 8.91 0.01 -9.60
C LYS A 35 10.12 -0.89 -9.78
#